data_AF-Q8RQJ2-F1
#
_entry.id   AF-Q8RQJ2-F1
#
_cell.length_a   1.000
_cell.length_b   1.000
_cell.length_c   1.000
_cell.angle_alpha   90.00
_cell.angle_beta   90.00
_cell.angle_gamma   90.00
#
_symmetry.space_group_name_H-M   'P 1'
#
loop_
_entity.id
_entity.type
_entity.pdbx_description
1 polymer ?
#
loop_
_entity_poly.entity_id
_entity_poly.type
_entity_poly.pdbx_seq_one_letter_code
_entity_poly.pdbx_strand_id
1 'polypeptide(L)' 'LNMNIVIKYNGKTELMALTQLAAQGMLDKLPKDAKVQLQIKSESKIEAVIIKEKNSDKPFVSFL' A
#
# COMPACT_ATOMS: atom_id res chain seq x y z
N LEU A 1 -5.72 -9.02 6.76
CA LEU A 1 -6.51 -8.46 5.64
C LEU A 1 -5.60 -8.30 4.44
N ASN A 2 -6.01 -8.86 3.30
CA ASN A 2 -5.27 -8.72 2.03
C ASN A 2 -6.10 -7.86 1.09
N MET A 3 -5.51 -6.76 0.63
CA MET A 3 -6.15 -5.77 -0.23
C MET A 3 -5.33 -5.63 -1.51
N ASN A 4 -6.02 -5.38 -2.62
CA ASN A 4 -5.38 -5.10 -3.90
C ASN A 4 -6.02 -3.85 -4.49
N ILE A 5 -5.21 -2.96 -5.05
CA ILE A 5 -5.68 -1.90 -5.94
C ILE A 5 -5.01 -2.09 -7.30
N VAL A 6 -5.78 -1.90 -8.37
CA VAL A 6 -5.28 -1.89 -9.74
C VAL A 6 -5.38 -0.46 -10.24
N ILE A 7 -4.27 0.09 -10.72
CA ILE A 7 -4.17 1.48 -11.16
C ILE A 7 -3.58 1.58 -12.56
N LYS A 8 -3.92 2.67 -13.25
CA LYS A 8 -3.13 3.22 -14.34
C LYS A 8 -2.46 4.48 -13.82
N TYR A 9 -1.19 4.66 -14.14
CA TYR A 9 -0.41 5.82 -13.71
C TYR A 9 0.57 6.18 -14.82
N ASN A 10 0.94 7.45 -14.91
CA ASN A 10 1.69 8.01 -16.02
C ASN A 10 3.20 8.10 -15.71
N GLY A 11 3.60 7.92 -14.46
CA GLY A 11 5.00 7.93 -14.07
C GLY A 11 5.26 7.54 -12.62
N LYS A 12 6.51 7.21 -12.31
CA LYS A 12 6.92 6.71 -10.98
C LYS A 12 6.55 7.66 -9.84
N THR A 13 6.58 8.97 -10.07
CA THR A 13 6.18 9.97 -9.07
C THR A 13 4.72 9.83 -8.64
N GLU A 14 3.81 9.56 -9.59
CA GLU A 14 2.38 9.35 -9.30
C GLU A 14 2.19 8.06 -8.47
N LEU A 15 2.88 6.99 -8.87
CA LEU A 15 2.89 5.74 -8.11
C LEU A 15 3.39 5.95 -6.67
N MET A 16 4.48 6.71 -6.49
CA MET A 16 5.02 7.01 -5.16
C MET A 16 4.04 7.81 -4.31
N ALA A 17 3.45 8.87 -4.87
CA ALA A 17 2.49 9.71 -4.16
C ALA A 17 1.25 8.90 -3.73
N LEU A 18 0.69 8.09 -4.64
CA LEU A 18 -0.43 7.21 -4.32
C LEU A 18 -0.06 6.19 -3.22
N THR A 19 1.13 5.59 -3.31
CA THR A 19 1.60 4.62 -2.32
C THR A 19 1.70 5.24 -0.93
N GLN A 20 2.19 6.48 -0.84
CA GLN A 20 2.26 7.23 0.42
C GLN A 20 0.87 7.54 0.97
N LEU A 21 -0.06 8.01 0.13
CA LEU A 21 -1.45 8.26 0.52
C LEU A 21 -2.14 6.98 1.02
N ALA A 22 -1.91 5.85 0.34
CA ALA A 22 -2.45 4.57 0.73
C ALA A 22 -1.87 4.09 2.07
N ALA A 23 -0.55 4.23 2.28
CA ALA A 23 0.10 3.90 3.55
C ALA A 23 -0.48 4.71 4.71
N GLN A 24 -0.68 6.03 4.52
CA GLN A 24 -1.30 6.90 5.51
C GLN A 24 -2.76 6.49 5.78
N GLY A 25 -3.52 6.22 4.73
CA GLY A 25 -4.89 5.74 4.86
C GLY A 25 -5.01 4.43 5.64
N MET A 26 -4.04 3.51 5.53
CA MET A 26 -4.00 2.29 6.34
C MET A 26 -3.71 2.56 7.83
N LEU A 27 -3.00 3.64 8.15
CA LEU A 27 -2.79 4.04 9.54
C LEU A 27 -4.06 4.66 10.13
N ASP A 28 -4.72 5.51 9.36
CA ASP A 28 -5.85 6.31 9.83
C ASP A 28 -7.17 5.51 9.90
N LYS A 29 -7.38 4.58 8.96
CA LYS A 29 -8.69 3.95 8.76
C LYS A 29 -8.76 2.47 9.14
N LEU A 30 -7.62 1.78 9.25
CA LEU A 30 -7.62 0.33 9.46
C LEU A 30 -7.28 -0.06 10.91
N PRO A 31 -7.91 -1.13 11.42
CA PRO A 31 -7.68 -1.61 12.78
C PRO A 31 -6.20 -1.87 13.05
N LYS A 32 -5.75 -1.54 14.27
CA LYS A 32 -4.35 -1.70 14.71
C LYS A 32 -4.02 -3.15 15.06
N ASP A 33 -5.01 -3.93 15.46
CA ASP A 33 -4.87 -5.31 15.92
C ASP A 33 -4.91 -6.34 14.78
N ALA A 34 -4.98 -5.88 13.53
CA ALA A 34 -4.96 -6.73 12.34
C ALA A 34 -3.69 -6.50 11.51
N LYS A 35 -3.10 -7.59 11.02
CA LYS A 35 -2.12 -7.52 9.93
C LYS A 35 -2.84 -7.14 8.63
N VAL A 36 -2.34 -6.12 7.95
CA VAL A 36 -2.87 -5.65 6.67
C VAL A 36 -1.76 -5.67 5.62
N GLN A 37 -2.06 -6.25 4.46
CA GLN A 37 -1.20 -6.16 3.29
C GLN A 37 -2.00 -5.55 2.14
N LEU A 38 -1.45 -4.50 1.53
CA LEU A 38 -1.97 -3.86 0.34
C LEU A 38 -0.97 -4.03 -0.80
N GLN A 39 -1.43 -4.55 -1.93
CA GLN A 39 -0.67 -4.60 -3.18
C GLN A 39 -1.22 -3.56 -4.15
N ILE A 40 -0.33 -2.72 -4.68
CA ILE A 40 -0.62 -1.77 -5.76
C ILE A 40 -0.14 -2.40 -7.05
N LYS A 41 -1.06 -2.61 -7.99
CA LYS A 41 -0.81 -3.32 -9.24
C LYS A 41 -1.07 -2.39 -10.43
N SER A 42 -0.25 -2.52 -11.46
CA SER A 42 -0.59 -2.10 -12.81
C SER A 42 -1.34 -3.23 -13.53
N GLU A 43 -1.66 -3.04 -14.80
CA GLU A 43 -2.26 -4.10 -15.63
C GLU A 43 -1.34 -5.33 -15.76
N SER A 44 -0.02 -5.15 -15.64
CA SER A 44 0.97 -6.19 -15.95
C SER A 44 1.76 -6.71 -14.74
N LYS A 45 1.91 -5.93 -13.66
CA LYS A 45 2.69 -6.35 -12.49
C LYS A 45 2.27 -5.71 -11.18
N ILE A 46 2.82 -6.22 -10.09
CA ILE A 46 2.80 -5.54 -8.79
C ILE A 46 3.85 -4.44 -8.84
N GLU A 47 3.44 -3.21 -8.56
CA GLU A 47 4.28 -2.02 -8.59
C GLU A 47 4.79 -1.64 -7.20
N ALA A 48 3.96 -1.88 -6.18
CA ALA A 48 4.34 -1.64 -4.79
C ALA A 48 3.56 -2.56 -3.84
N VAL A 49 4.16 -2.80 -2.68
CA VAL A 49 3.55 -3.55 -1.58
C VAL A 49 3.67 -2.73 -0.30
N ILE A 50 2.57 -2.63 0.43
CA ILE A 50 2.49 -1.99 1.74
C ILE A 50 2.05 -3.03 2.76
N ILE A 51 2.81 -3.20 3.84
CA ILE A 51 2.53 -4.18 4.90
C ILE A 51 2.48 -3.45 6.24
N LYS A 52 1.36 -3.58 6.96
CA LYS A 52 1.22 -3.17 8.35
C LYS A 52 1.07 -4.42 9.20
N GLU A 53 2.08 -4.73 10.00
CA GLU A 53 2.00 -5.82 10.98
C GLU A 53 1.05 -5.44 12.12
N LYS A 54 0.53 -6.47 12.80
CA LYS A 54 -0.33 -6.29 13.98
C LYS A 54 0.42 -5.46 15.03
N ASN A 55 -0.25 -4.45 15.57
CA ASN A 55 0.27 -3.53 16.59
C ASN A 55 1.53 -2.74 16.16
N SER A 56 1.86 -2.69 14.86
CA SER A 56 2.94 -1.83 14.36
C SER A 56 2.46 -0.39 14.20
N ASP A 57 3.28 0.55 14.67
CA ASP A 57 3.01 1.99 14.54
C ASP A 57 3.21 2.50 13.11
N LYS A 58 3.98 1.78 12.29
CA LYS A 58 4.33 2.20 10.92
C LYS A 58 4.17 1.04 9.92
N PRO A 59 3.68 1.31 8.71
CA PRO A 59 3.70 0.34 7.63
C PRO A 59 5.09 0.28 6.99
N PHE A 60 5.44 -0.90 6.49
CA PHE A 60 6.54 -1.11 5.56
C PHE A 60 6.05 -0.87 4.13
N VAL A 61 6.87 -0.22 3.30
CA VAL A 61 6.59 0.07 1.89
C VAL A 61 7.76 -0.43 1.05
N SER A 62 7.46 -1.15 -0.04
CA SER A 62 8.44 -1.56 -1.04
C SER A 62 7.89 -1.29 -2.45
N PHE A 63 8.75 -0.76 -3.32
CA PHE A 63 8.48 -0.56 -4.75
C PHE A 63 9.21 -1.65 -5.56
N LEU A 64 8.59 -2.14 -6.64
CA LEU A 64 9.07 -3.26 -7.46
C LEU A 64 9.39 -2.88 -8.91
#